data_AF-A0A967PLE0-F1
#
_entry.id   AF-A0A967PLE0-F1
#
_cell.length_a   1.000
_cell.length_b   1.000
_cell.length_c   1.000
_cell.angle_alpha   90.00
_cell.angle_beta   90.00
_cell.angle_gamma   90.00
#
_symmetry.space_group_name_H-M   'P 1'
#
loop_
_entity.id
_entity.type
_entity.pdbx_description
1 polymer ?
#
loop_
_entity_poly.entity_id
_entity_poly.type
_entity_poly.pdbx_seq_one_letter_code
_entity_poly.pdbx_strand_id
1 'polypeptide(L)'
;TLNAAEPYAHELAEERGLTFVHPYDDERIIAGQGTVGLEMLEDVPDLDVVVVPIGGGGIISGIATAVKALRPAVEVIGVETEVYPSMYNA
;
A
#
# COMPACT_ATOMS: atom_id res chain seq x y z
N THR A 1 2.09 22.41 8.75
CA THR A 1 3.13 21.71 7.95
C THR A 1 2.69 20.28 7.74
N LEU A 2 3.30 19.53 6.82
CA LEU A 2 2.96 18.11 6.63
C LEU A 2 3.04 17.33 7.95
N ASN A 3 4.11 17.55 8.72
CA ASN A 3 4.33 16.89 10.02
C ASN A 3 3.30 17.25 11.11
N ALA A 4 2.57 18.37 10.96
CA ALA A 4 1.54 18.76 11.91
C ALA A 4 0.14 18.26 11.51
N ALA A 5 -0.03 17.74 10.29
CA ALA A 5 -1.34 17.36 9.76
C ALA A 5 -1.90 16.12 10.44
N GLU A 6 -1.09 15.08 10.63
CA GLU A 6 -1.51 13.84 11.27
C GLU A 6 -1.86 14.02 12.76
N PRO A 7 -1.03 14.66 13.61
CA PRO A 7 -1.40 14.92 15.00
C PRO A 7 -2.71 15.70 15.13
N TYR A 8 -2.91 16.70 14.27
CA TYR A 8 -4.14 17.49 14.27
C TYR A 8 -5.36 16.66 13.81
N ALA A 9 -5.19 15.77 12.84
CA ALA A 9 -6.27 14.88 12.39
C ALA A 9 -6.67 13.88 13.49
N HIS A 10 -5.71 13.38 14.28
CA HIS A 10 -5.99 12.55 15.45
C HIS A 10 -6.74 13.32 16.54
N GLU A 11 -6.28 14.52 16.91
CA GLU A 11 -6.95 15.38 17.89
C GLU A 11 -8.40 15.67 17.48
N LEU A 12 -8.61 16.01 16.20
CA LEU A 12 -9.93 16.30 15.66
C LEU A 12 -10.86 15.07 15.68
N ALA A 13 -10.30 13.89 15.41
CA ALA A 13 -11.05 12.63 15.44
C ALA A 13 -11.50 12.30 16.86
N GLU A 14 -10.63 12.51 17.86
CA GLU A 14 -10.96 12.34 19.28
C GLU A 14 -12.01 13.35 19.75
N GLU A 15 -11.82 14.64 19.47
CA GLU A 15 -12.73 15.72 19.89
C GLU A 15 -14.15 15.51 19.37
N ARG A 16 -14.27 15.04 18.12
CA ARG A 16 -15.55 14.94 17.41
C ARG A 16 -16.13 13.54 17.34
N GLY A 17 -15.47 12.54 17.94
CA GLY A 17 -15.88 11.14 17.87
C GLY A 17 -15.90 10.57 16.46
N LEU A 18 -14.91 10.93 15.63
CA LEU A 18 -14.76 10.44 14.26
C LEU A 18 -13.81 9.24 14.21
N THR A 19 -13.96 8.40 13.19
CA THR A 19 -12.98 7.36 12.89
C THR A 19 -11.85 7.94 12.05
N PHE A 20 -10.62 7.90 12.55
CA PHE A 20 -9.45 8.19 11.73
C PHE A 20 -9.21 7.05 10.73
N VAL A 21 -9.06 7.39 9.45
CA VAL A 21 -8.78 6.42 8.38
C VAL A 21 -7.35 6.60 7.94
N HIS A 22 -6.47 5.67 8.29
CA HIS A 22 -5.06 5.75 7.93
C HIS A 22 -4.89 5.62 6.40
N PRO A 23 -4.01 6.41 5.76
CA PRO A 23 -3.82 6.33 4.31
C PRO A 23 -3.18 5.03 3.80
N TYR A 24 -2.68 4.13 4.65
CA TYR A 24 -1.97 2.91 4.23
C TYR A 24 -1.77 1.86 5.33
N ASP A 25 -1.51 2.25 6.58
CA ASP A 25 -1.23 1.33 7.70
C ASP A 25 -2.52 0.88 8.40
N ASP A 26 -3.40 0.24 7.64
CA ASP A 26 -4.63 -0.39 8.13
C ASP A 26 -4.91 -1.64 7.27
N GLU A 27 -5.22 -2.76 7.92
CA GLU A 27 -5.42 -4.05 7.25
C GLU A 27 -6.49 -4.00 6.16
N ARG A 28 -7.57 -3.24 6.36
CA ARG A 28 -8.66 -3.10 5.37
C ARG A 28 -8.24 -2.23 4.20
N ILE A 29 -7.45 -1.18 4.45
CA ILE A 29 -6.87 -0.36 3.39
C ILE A 29 -5.93 -1.21 2.54
N ILE A 30 -5.03 -1.99 3.17
CA ILE A 30 -4.09 -2.88 2.50
C ILE A 30 -4.83 -3.94 1.68
N ALA A 31 -5.82 -4.61 2.27
CA ALA A 31 -6.62 -5.62 1.57
C ALA A 31 -7.34 -5.02 0.35
N GLY A 32 -7.88 -3.80 0.49
CA GLY A 32 -8.48 -3.06 -0.61
C GLY A 32 -7.49 -2.78 -1.75
N GLN A 33 -6.24 -2.42 -1.44
CA GLN A 33 -5.23 -2.21 -2.49
C GLN A 33 -4.86 -3.51 -3.21
N GLY A 34 -4.98 -4.65 -2.53
CA GLY A 34 -4.71 -5.96 -3.10
C GLY A 34 -5.65 -6.36 -4.26
N THR A 35 -6.82 -5.74 -4.38
CA THR A 35 -7.74 -6.03 -5.50
C THR A 35 -7.13 -5.67 -6.85
N VAL A 36 -6.26 -4.67 -6.91
CA VAL A 36 -5.49 -4.34 -8.12
C VAL A 36 -4.64 -5.53 -8.56
N GLY A 37 -4.00 -6.23 -7.61
CA GLY A 37 -3.22 -7.44 -7.91
C GLY A 37 -4.09 -8.61 -8.39
N LEU A 38 -5.33 -8.71 -7.92
CA LEU A 38 -6.29 -9.72 -8.40
C LEU A 38 -6.71 -9.44 -9.84
N GLU A 39 -7.06 -8.18 -10.14
CA GLU A 39 -7.43 -7.72 -11.48
C GLU A 39 -6.27 -7.92 -12.48
N MET A 40 -5.03 -7.60 -12.09
CA MET A 40 -3.84 -7.83 -12.92
C MET A 40 -3.65 -9.31 -13.30
N LEU A 41 -3.90 -10.24 -12.38
CA LEU A 41 -3.77 -11.68 -12.63
C LEU A 41 -4.93 -12.24 -13.46
N GLU A 42 -6.12 -11.64 -13.37
CA GLU A 42 -7.26 -11.97 -14.22
C GLU A 42 -7.02 -11.52 -15.66
N ASP A 43 -6.58 -10.27 -15.83
CA ASP A 43 -6.33 -9.67 -17.15
C ASP A 43 -5.11 -10.27 -17.86
N VAL A 44 -4.07 -10.64 -17.10
CA VAL A 44 -2.83 -11.23 -17.63
C VAL A 44 -2.51 -12.54 -16.89
N PRO A 45 -3.11 -13.67 -17.30
CA PRO A 45 -2.90 -14.96 -16.62
C PRO A 45 -1.49 -15.51 -16.68
N ASP A 46 -0.60 -15.01 -17.54
CA ASP A 46 0.81 -15.40 -17.64
C ASP A 46 1.77 -14.30 -17.16
N LEU A 47 1.29 -13.37 -16.33
CA LEU A 47 2.11 -12.30 -15.75
C LEU A 47 3.37 -12.84 -15.08
N ASP A 48 4.52 -12.23 -15.38
CA ASP A 48 5.83 -12.60 -14.82
C ASP A 48 6.30 -11.65 -13.72
N VAL A 49 6.07 -10.34 -13.89
CA VAL A 49 6.61 -9.28 -13.02
C VAL A 49 5.59 -8.17 -12.82
N VAL A 50 5.47 -7.68 -11.59
CA VAL A 50 4.68 -6.49 -11.22
C VAL A 50 5.61 -5.45 -10.61
N VAL A 51 5.59 -4.23 -11.17
CA VAL A 51 6.34 -3.09 -10.65
C VAL A 51 5.36 -2.18 -9.91
N VAL A 52 5.61 -1.94 -8.63
CA VAL A 52 4.67 -1.23 -7.74
C VAL A 52 5.34 0.00 -7.13
N PRO A 53 4.74 1.21 -7.24
CA PRO A 53 5.26 2.39 -6.56
C PRO A 53 5.09 2.24 -5.04
N ILE A 54 6.06 2.72 -4.27
CA ILE A 54 6.04 2.71 -2.82
C ILE A 54 6.03 4.15 -2.30
N GLY A 55 5.00 4.48 -1.52
CA GLY A 55 4.98 5.58 -0.57
C GLY A 55 5.00 5.02 0.85
N GLY A 56 3.87 5.07 1.57
CA GLY A 56 3.72 4.42 2.88
C GLY A 56 3.62 2.89 2.87
N GLY A 57 3.66 2.25 1.69
CA GLY A 57 3.69 0.78 1.56
C GLY A 57 2.35 0.08 1.38
N GLY A 58 1.21 0.73 1.64
CA GLY A 58 -0.11 0.07 1.59
C GLY A 58 -0.43 -0.63 0.25
N ILE A 59 -0.07 0.01 -0.87
CA ILE A 59 -0.34 -0.55 -2.21
C ILE A 59 0.53 -1.77 -2.52
N ILE A 60 1.84 -1.72 -2.24
CA ILE A 60 2.73 -2.86 -2.48
C ILE A 60 2.40 -4.02 -1.54
N SER A 61 2.05 -3.73 -0.28
CA SER A 61 1.64 -4.76 0.69
C SER A 61 0.39 -5.49 0.21
N GLY A 62 -0.62 -4.75 -0.27
CA GLY A 62 -1.86 -5.34 -0.78
C GLY A 62 -1.62 -6.18 -2.03
N ILE A 63 -0.97 -5.61 -3.04
CA ILE A 63 -0.67 -6.29 -4.31
C ILE A 63 0.21 -7.52 -4.07
N ALA A 64 1.30 -7.39 -3.32
CA ALA A 64 2.19 -8.50 -3.03
C ALA A 64 1.46 -9.62 -2.29
N THR A 65 0.58 -9.30 -1.33
CA THR A 65 -0.21 -10.30 -0.60
C THR A 65 -1.11 -11.09 -1.55
N ALA A 66 -1.88 -10.41 -2.39
CA ALA A 66 -2.79 -11.06 -3.34
C ALA A 66 -2.02 -11.87 -4.40
N VAL A 67 -1.02 -11.25 -5.03
CA VAL A 67 -0.23 -11.86 -6.11
C VAL A 67 0.56 -13.05 -5.61
N LYS A 68 1.26 -12.95 -4.48
CA LYS A 68 2.09 -14.06 -3.97
C LYS A 68 1.26 -15.21 -3.44
N ALA A 69 0.05 -14.97 -2.93
CA ALA A 69 -0.86 -16.03 -2.51
C ALA A 69 -1.36 -16.88 -3.69
N LEU A 70 -1.65 -16.26 -4.84
CA LEU A 70 -2.20 -16.94 -6.02
C LEU A 70 -1.13 -17.43 -7.00
N ARG A 71 -0.06 -16.65 -7.16
CA ARG A 71 0.99 -16.82 -8.16
C ARG A 71 2.37 -16.47 -7.57
N PRO A 72 2.91 -17.32 -6.68
CA PRO A 72 4.15 -17.04 -5.94
C PRO A 72 5.38 -16.80 -6.83
N ALA A 73 5.38 -17.35 -8.06
CA ALA A 73 6.44 -17.17 -9.04
C ALA A 73 6.50 -15.76 -9.65
N VAL A 74 5.40 -15.01 -9.65
CA VAL A 74 5.36 -13.63 -10.17
C VAL A 74 6.28 -12.77 -9.31
N GLU A 75 7.25 -12.09 -9.90
CA GLU A 75 8.12 -11.17 -9.18
C GLU A 75 7.36 -9.88 -8.85
N VAL A 76 7.53 -9.35 -7.64
CA VAL A 76 6.92 -8.08 -7.23
C VAL A 76 8.06 -7.15 -6.83
N ILE A 77 8.24 -6.08 -7.59
CA ILE A 77 9.35 -5.14 -7.46
C ILE A 77 8.79 -3.80 -6.99
N GLY A 78 9.23 -3.39 -5.81
CA GLY A 78 8.92 -2.08 -5.27
C GLY A 78 9.81 -0.98 -5.85
N VAL A 79 9.23 0.19 -6.13
CA VAL A 79 9.95 1.36 -6.66
C VAL A 79 9.66 2.59 -5.82
N GLU A 80 10.72 3.24 -5.35
CA GLU A 80 10.67 4.51 -4.63
C GLU A 80 11.42 5.60 -5.37
N THR A 81 11.17 6.86 -5.01
CA THR A 81 12.00 7.98 -5.47
C THR A 81 13.35 7.96 -4.74
N GLU A 82 14.45 8.21 -5.46
CA GLU A 82 15.80 8.26 -4.86
C GLU A 82 15.94 9.28 -3.72
N VAL A 83 15.17 10.38 -3.79
CA VAL A 83 15.21 11.46 -2.79
C VAL A 83 14.40 11.17 -1.51
N TYR A 84 13.50 10.16 -1.54
CA TYR A 84 12.71 9.72 -0.40
C TYR A 84 12.55 8.18 -0.38
N PRO A 85 13.63 7.39 -0.25
CA PRO A 85 13.53 5.93 -0.29
C PRO A 85 13.33 5.38 1.13
N SER A 86 12.19 5.71 1.74
CA SER A 86 11.90 5.40 3.14
C SER A 86 11.79 3.90 3.43
N MET A 87 11.22 3.12 2.51
CA MET A 87 11.04 1.67 2.68
C MET A 87 12.36 0.93 2.43
N TYR A 88 13.15 1.35 1.45
CA TYR A 88 14.47 0.78 1.19
C TYR A 88 15.45 0.99 2.35
N ASN A 89 15.34 2.14 3.04
CA ASN A 89 16.20 2.49 4.18
C ASN A 89 15.62 2.11 5.56
N ALA A 90 14.48 1.41 5.61
CA ALA A 90 13.76 1.09 6.84
C ALA A 90 14.52 0.10 7.75
#